data_AF-A0AAW0FSE6-F1
#
_entry.id   AF-A0AAW0FSE6-F1
#
_cell.length_a   1.000
_cell.length_b   1.000
_cell.length_c   1.000
_cell.angle_alpha   90.00
_cell.angle_beta   90.00
_cell.angle_gamma   90.00
#
_symmetry.space_group_name_H-M   'P 1'
#
loop_
_entity.id
_entity.type
_entity.pdbx_description
1 polymer ?
#
loop_
_entity_poly.entity_id
_entity_poly.type
_entity_poly.pdbx_seq_one_letter_code
_entity_poly.pdbx_strand_id
1 'polypeptide(L)'
;METLGNESSNWLHKTDNSDLQAKTFIQYCVLPRAIHSSFDAAYTAKFLFKLHDLETSNFSIINILDSLVNSEILFGTLFTLTPTEAENLGLFFADILRSLNDWADQTVFEKANDITVILETISTLSFDEFRLKLYQYHSTILNDVSRALNVEDYMCRRNAITFMKNLLGVYPTVEDHCEKIVELIEKIALKEHREDLKLSSSALIGHFKSRSKDWVHLWDFIPLSDSEKEEHAGKRKAIQDKIAEAKRKKEEEARQKELKAKQEAENNKQKKLASVISYDESASTNKRIDSRGSDASKGRYDYYSKYDQAKASNDDKTEGSNDDKTISKSSKDSYSE
;
A
#
# COMPACT_ATOMS: atom_id res chain seq x y z
N MET A 1 -14.69 -33.32 -16.44
CA MET A 1 -15.73 -32.87 -15.49
C MET A 1 -16.43 -34.06 -14.84
N GLU A 2 -16.69 -35.14 -15.57
CA GLU A 2 -17.36 -36.35 -15.07
C GLU A 2 -16.67 -36.99 -13.85
N THR A 3 -15.34 -37.14 -13.88
CA THR A 3 -14.56 -37.64 -12.73
C THR A 3 -14.62 -36.71 -11.51
N LEU A 4 -14.72 -35.40 -11.73
CA LEU A 4 -14.71 -34.41 -10.63
C LEU A 4 -16.04 -34.42 -9.87
N GLY A 5 -17.16 -34.50 -10.59
CA GLY A 5 -18.49 -34.61 -9.98
C GLY A 5 -18.73 -35.96 -9.29
N ASN A 6 -18.14 -37.05 -9.81
CA ASN A 6 -18.28 -38.37 -9.19
C ASN A 6 -17.52 -38.49 -7.86
N GLU A 7 -16.36 -37.83 -7.74
CA GLU A 7 -15.50 -37.93 -6.55
C GLU A 7 -15.78 -36.84 -5.51
N SER A 8 -16.35 -35.69 -5.89
CA SER A 8 -16.51 -34.54 -4.99
C SER A 8 -17.32 -34.86 -3.73
N SER A 9 -18.37 -35.68 -3.86
CA SER A 9 -19.21 -36.13 -2.75
C SER A 9 -18.45 -36.90 -1.66
N ASN A 10 -17.27 -37.45 -1.98
CA ASN A 10 -16.45 -38.24 -1.05
C ASN A 10 -15.35 -37.42 -0.35
N TRP A 11 -15.10 -36.15 -0.74
CA TRP A 11 -13.94 -35.40 -0.25
C TRP A 11 -14.12 -34.84 1.16
N LEU A 12 -15.34 -34.46 1.54
CA LEU A 12 -15.63 -33.84 2.83
C LEU A 12 -16.61 -34.70 3.60
N HIS A 13 -16.17 -35.14 4.78
CA HIS A 13 -17.01 -35.89 5.69
C HIS A 13 -17.90 -34.97 6.52
N LYS A 14 -19.10 -35.45 6.85
CA LYS A 14 -19.98 -34.77 7.79
C LYS A 14 -19.29 -34.65 9.14
N THR A 15 -19.30 -33.45 9.70
CA THR A 15 -18.64 -33.11 10.97
C THR A 15 -19.58 -32.26 11.81
N ASP A 16 -19.48 -32.39 13.13
CA ASP A 16 -20.19 -31.53 14.08
C ASP A 16 -19.57 -30.13 14.18
N ASN A 17 -18.31 -29.98 13.71
CA ASN A 17 -17.58 -28.71 13.72
C ASN A 17 -17.15 -28.31 12.30
N SER A 18 -18.10 -27.74 11.55
CA SER A 18 -17.89 -27.27 10.17
C SER A 18 -16.89 -26.12 10.07
N ASP A 19 -16.81 -25.25 11.08
CA ASP A 19 -15.82 -24.14 11.12
C ASP A 19 -14.38 -24.68 11.27
N LEU A 20 -14.16 -25.68 12.12
CA LEU A 20 -12.84 -26.30 12.25
C LEU A 20 -12.42 -27.02 10.95
N GLN A 21 -13.35 -27.69 10.28
CA GLN A 21 -13.09 -28.32 8.98
C GLN A 21 -12.75 -27.26 7.92
N ALA A 22 -13.48 -26.15 7.88
CA ALA A 22 -13.20 -25.02 6.99
C ALA A 22 -11.79 -24.44 7.24
N LYS A 23 -11.46 -24.14 8.49
CA LYS A 23 -10.13 -23.63 8.88
C LYS A 23 -9.01 -24.61 8.54
N THR A 24 -9.22 -25.91 8.76
CA THR A 24 -8.25 -26.96 8.42
C THR A 24 -8.02 -27.03 6.91
N PHE A 25 -9.11 -27.00 6.12
CA PHE A 25 -9.03 -26.98 4.67
C PHE A 25 -8.31 -25.73 4.15
N ILE A 26 -8.60 -24.56 4.74
CA ILE A 26 -7.92 -23.31 4.39
C ILE A 26 -6.42 -23.39 4.70
N GLN A 27 -6.07 -23.85 5.91
CA GLN A 27 -4.70 -23.90 6.40
C GLN A 27 -3.81 -24.86 5.60
N TYR A 28 -4.31 -26.07 5.28
CA TYR A 28 -3.48 -27.12 4.68
C TYR A 28 -3.64 -27.24 3.17
N CYS A 29 -4.73 -26.75 2.58
CA CYS A 29 -5.00 -26.91 1.16
C CYS A 29 -5.06 -25.57 0.41
N VAL A 30 -5.88 -24.64 0.88
CA VAL A 30 -6.13 -23.38 0.14
C VAL A 30 -4.93 -22.46 0.20
N LEU A 31 -4.50 -22.08 1.41
CA LEU A 31 -3.48 -21.05 1.61
C LEU A 31 -2.11 -21.44 1.02
N PRO A 32 -1.59 -22.67 1.23
CA PRO A 32 -0.31 -23.08 0.65
C PRO A 32 -0.31 -22.99 -0.89
N ARG A 33 -1.43 -23.31 -1.54
CA ARG A 33 -1.56 -23.19 -3.00
C ARG A 33 -1.76 -21.75 -3.45
N ALA A 34 -2.56 -20.97 -2.72
CA ALA A 34 -2.84 -19.57 -3.03
C ALA A 34 -1.58 -18.70 -3.08
N ILE A 35 -0.55 -19.03 -2.29
CA ILE A 35 0.71 -18.27 -2.27
C ILE A 35 1.80 -18.85 -3.18
N HIS A 36 1.68 -20.11 -3.62
CA HIS A 36 2.75 -20.84 -4.31
C HIS A 36 3.09 -20.26 -5.69
N SER A 37 2.09 -20.07 -6.54
CA SER A 37 2.25 -19.55 -7.90
C SER A 37 1.00 -18.78 -8.33
N SER A 38 1.13 -17.92 -9.35
CA SER A 38 -0.02 -17.17 -9.89
C SER A 38 -1.07 -18.09 -10.53
N PHE A 39 -0.64 -19.21 -11.12
CA PHE A 39 -1.54 -20.22 -11.66
C PHE A 39 -2.27 -20.98 -10.55
N ASP A 40 -1.58 -21.33 -9.47
CA ASP A 40 -2.20 -21.99 -8.33
C ASP A 40 -3.15 -21.07 -7.57
N ALA A 41 -2.83 -19.79 -7.46
CA ALA A 41 -3.73 -18.76 -6.91
C ALA A 41 -5.06 -18.72 -7.67
N ALA A 42 -4.99 -18.54 -9.00
CA ALA A 42 -6.17 -18.49 -9.85
C ALA A 42 -6.94 -19.82 -9.87
N TYR A 43 -6.23 -20.95 -9.93
CA TYR A 43 -6.84 -22.28 -9.87
C TYR A 43 -7.59 -22.48 -8.56
N THR A 44 -6.96 -22.17 -7.43
CA THR A 44 -7.52 -22.41 -6.10
C THR A 44 -8.78 -21.57 -5.88
N ALA A 45 -8.75 -20.28 -6.26
CA ALA A 45 -9.94 -19.42 -6.20
C ALA A 45 -11.10 -20.01 -7.01
N LYS A 46 -10.86 -20.37 -8.28
CA LYS A 46 -11.87 -20.97 -9.16
C LYS A 46 -12.34 -22.33 -8.66
N PHE A 47 -11.45 -23.12 -8.07
CA PHE A 47 -11.78 -24.43 -7.52
C PHE A 47 -12.76 -24.33 -6.36
N LEU A 48 -12.62 -23.33 -5.47
CA LEU A 48 -13.58 -23.09 -4.38
C LEU A 48 -15.01 -22.87 -4.90
N PHE A 49 -15.18 -22.00 -5.89
CA PHE A 49 -16.49 -21.80 -6.52
C PHE A 49 -16.92 -23.02 -7.33
N LYS A 50 -15.99 -23.75 -7.95
CA LYS A 50 -16.33 -24.98 -8.66
C LYS A 50 -16.86 -26.08 -7.74
N LEU A 51 -16.34 -26.18 -6.51
CA LEU A 51 -16.88 -27.09 -5.49
C LEU A 51 -18.32 -26.74 -5.11
N HIS A 52 -18.62 -25.44 -5.03
CA HIS A 52 -19.96 -24.92 -4.84
C HIS A 52 -20.87 -25.34 -6.01
N ASP A 53 -20.47 -25.05 -7.25
CA ASP A 53 -21.23 -25.37 -8.46
C ASP A 53 -21.47 -26.87 -8.66
N LEU A 54 -20.62 -27.72 -8.08
CA LEU A 54 -20.72 -29.19 -8.16
C LEU A 54 -21.58 -29.78 -7.03
N GLU A 55 -22.16 -28.95 -6.17
CA GLU A 55 -22.95 -29.42 -5.04
C GLU A 55 -22.18 -30.41 -4.16
N THR A 56 -20.92 -30.07 -3.87
CA THR A 56 -20.04 -30.94 -3.09
C THR A 56 -20.63 -31.17 -1.71
N SER A 57 -20.83 -32.44 -1.32
CA SER A 57 -21.42 -32.79 -0.03
C SER A 57 -20.59 -32.23 1.14
N ASN A 58 -21.26 -31.70 2.16
CA ASN A 58 -20.64 -31.08 3.35
C ASN A 58 -19.73 -29.87 3.03
N PHE A 59 -19.84 -29.27 1.84
CA PHE A 59 -19.14 -28.05 1.47
C PHE A 59 -20.09 -26.85 1.55
N SER A 60 -19.63 -25.76 2.17
CA SER A 60 -20.33 -24.47 2.12
C SER A 60 -19.32 -23.39 1.77
N ILE A 61 -19.44 -22.83 0.57
CA ILE A 61 -18.56 -21.75 0.11
C ILE A 61 -18.62 -20.54 1.05
N ILE A 62 -19.82 -20.20 1.57
CA ILE A 62 -20.00 -19.09 2.50
C ILE A 62 -19.23 -19.35 3.79
N ASN A 63 -19.29 -20.57 4.34
CA ASN A 63 -18.52 -20.93 5.54
C ASN A 63 -17.00 -20.86 5.29
N ILE A 64 -16.53 -21.36 4.14
CA ILE A 64 -15.10 -21.25 3.77
C ILE A 64 -14.68 -19.77 3.66
N LEU A 65 -15.48 -18.93 3.01
CA LEU A 65 -15.17 -17.51 2.85
C LEU A 65 -15.24 -16.75 4.18
N ASP A 66 -16.21 -17.06 5.04
CA ASP A 66 -16.30 -16.54 6.40
C ASP A 66 -15.02 -16.88 7.19
N SER A 67 -14.61 -18.15 7.21
CA SER A 67 -13.38 -18.57 7.87
C SER A 67 -12.13 -17.96 7.22
N LEU A 68 -12.10 -17.77 5.91
CA LEU A 68 -10.95 -17.21 5.19
C LEU A 68 -10.74 -15.72 5.52
N VAL A 69 -11.83 -14.94 5.53
CA VAL A 69 -11.76 -13.48 5.71
C VAL A 69 -11.80 -13.09 7.19
N ASN A 70 -12.69 -13.68 7.99
CA ASN A 70 -12.94 -13.22 9.36
C ASN A 70 -12.02 -13.85 10.42
N SER A 71 -11.15 -14.80 10.05
CA SER A 71 -10.18 -15.38 11.00
C SER A 71 -8.94 -14.50 11.24
N GLU A 72 -8.93 -13.24 10.78
CA GLU A 72 -7.80 -12.29 10.89
C GLU A 72 -6.45 -12.84 10.38
N ILE A 73 -6.48 -13.85 9.51
CA ILE A 73 -5.26 -14.50 9.00
C ILE A 73 -4.50 -13.61 8.01
N LEU A 74 -5.19 -12.66 7.36
CA LEU A 74 -4.63 -11.85 6.27
C LEU A 74 -3.52 -10.93 6.79
N PHE A 75 -3.73 -10.24 7.91
CA PHE A 75 -2.68 -9.41 8.51
C PHE A 75 -1.43 -10.25 8.85
N GLY A 76 -1.64 -11.40 9.51
CA GLY A 76 -0.54 -12.30 9.90
C GLY A 76 0.24 -12.86 8.71
N THR A 77 -0.46 -13.21 7.62
CA THR A 77 0.20 -13.69 6.39
C THR A 77 0.95 -12.57 5.68
N LEU A 78 0.37 -11.38 5.50
CA LEU A 78 1.08 -10.27 4.86
C LEU A 78 2.40 -9.90 5.57
N PHE A 79 2.49 -10.14 6.88
CA PHE A 79 3.71 -9.95 7.64
C PHE A 79 4.80 -11.00 7.32
N THR A 80 4.43 -12.26 7.08
CA THR A 80 5.38 -13.38 6.94
C THR A 80 5.72 -13.75 5.49
N LEU A 81 4.90 -13.33 4.53
CA LEU A 81 5.09 -13.66 3.12
C LEU A 81 6.30 -12.94 2.50
N THR A 82 6.81 -13.51 1.43
CA THR A 82 7.68 -12.82 0.47
C THR A 82 6.85 -11.91 -0.46
N PRO A 83 7.48 -10.96 -1.17
CA PRO A 83 6.75 -10.09 -2.11
C PRO A 83 6.00 -10.86 -3.22
N THR A 84 6.60 -11.94 -3.74
CA THR A 84 5.98 -12.78 -4.78
C THR A 84 4.77 -13.54 -4.23
N GLU A 85 4.86 -14.05 -3.01
CA GLU A 85 3.72 -14.72 -2.37
C GLU A 85 2.58 -13.73 -2.06
N ALA A 86 2.91 -12.49 -1.65
CA ALA A 86 1.91 -11.44 -1.45
C ALA A 86 1.22 -11.03 -2.77
N GLU A 87 1.95 -11.07 -3.89
CA GLU A 87 1.38 -10.89 -5.23
C GLU A 87 0.39 -12.03 -5.57
N ASN A 88 0.81 -13.29 -5.39
CA ASN A 88 -0.05 -14.45 -5.63
C ASN A 88 -1.30 -14.43 -4.74
N LEU A 89 -1.15 -14.09 -3.45
CA LEU A 89 -2.26 -13.93 -2.52
C LEU A 89 -3.22 -12.82 -2.97
N GLY A 90 -2.68 -11.70 -3.49
CA GLY A 90 -3.48 -10.62 -4.05
C GLY A 90 -4.31 -11.07 -5.26
N LEU A 91 -3.73 -11.86 -6.16
CA LEU A 91 -4.45 -12.46 -7.30
C LEU A 91 -5.56 -13.42 -6.84
N PHE A 92 -5.27 -14.26 -5.84
CA PHE A 92 -6.27 -15.17 -5.26
C PHE A 92 -7.46 -14.42 -4.67
N PHE A 93 -7.22 -13.38 -3.86
CA PHE A 93 -8.29 -12.54 -3.31
C PHE A 93 -9.02 -11.75 -4.41
N ALA A 94 -8.32 -11.29 -5.44
CA ALA A 94 -8.95 -10.58 -6.55
C ALA A 94 -9.93 -11.47 -7.32
N ASP A 95 -9.59 -12.74 -7.55
CA ASP A 95 -10.50 -13.70 -8.20
C ASP A 95 -11.69 -14.06 -7.31
N ILE A 96 -11.49 -14.20 -5.98
CA ILE A 96 -12.60 -14.41 -5.04
C ILE A 96 -13.56 -13.22 -5.04
N LEU A 97 -13.04 -12.01 -4.86
CA LEU A 97 -13.86 -10.80 -4.79
C LEU A 97 -14.56 -10.52 -6.12
N ARG A 98 -13.98 -10.92 -7.26
CA ARG A 98 -14.65 -10.84 -8.56
C ARG A 98 -15.91 -11.70 -8.58
N SER A 99 -15.81 -12.98 -8.22
CA SER A 99 -16.96 -13.88 -8.17
C SER A 99 -18.03 -13.37 -7.19
N LEU A 100 -17.62 -12.81 -6.05
CA LEU A 100 -18.56 -12.25 -5.08
C LEU A 100 -19.22 -10.96 -5.57
N ASN A 101 -18.50 -10.10 -6.30
CA ASN A 101 -19.07 -8.92 -6.93
C ASN A 101 -20.03 -9.30 -8.06
N ASP A 102 -19.79 -10.39 -8.80
CA ASP A 102 -20.74 -10.90 -9.78
C ASP A 102 -22.05 -11.36 -9.12
N TRP A 103 -21.96 -11.92 -7.90
CA TRP A 103 -23.12 -12.26 -7.06
C TRP A 103 -23.80 -11.02 -6.44
N ALA A 104 -23.29 -9.81 -6.63
CA ALA A 104 -24.02 -8.60 -6.27
C ALA A 104 -25.16 -8.27 -7.26
N ASP A 105 -25.25 -8.98 -8.39
CA ASP A 105 -26.46 -9.02 -9.22
C ASP A 105 -27.43 -10.06 -8.65
N GLN A 106 -28.65 -9.63 -8.33
CA GLN A 106 -29.67 -10.48 -7.72
C GLN A 106 -29.96 -11.74 -8.56
N THR A 107 -29.99 -11.63 -9.89
CA THR A 107 -30.29 -12.75 -10.77
C THR A 107 -29.18 -13.78 -10.82
N VAL A 108 -27.93 -13.35 -10.62
CA VAL A 108 -26.76 -14.23 -10.53
C VAL A 108 -26.71 -14.87 -9.15
N PHE A 109 -26.99 -14.10 -8.09
CA PHE A 109 -27.06 -14.59 -6.73
C PHE A 109 -28.11 -15.68 -6.56
N GLU A 110 -29.34 -15.45 -7.02
CA GLU A 110 -30.44 -16.41 -6.87
C GLU A 110 -30.09 -17.77 -7.49
N LYS A 111 -29.49 -17.78 -8.69
CA LYS A 111 -29.00 -19.01 -9.34
C LYS A 111 -27.91 -19.73 -8.53
N ALA A 112 -26.98 -18.98 -7.94
CA ALA A 112 -25.93 -19.55 -7.10
C ALA A 112 -26.46 -20.00 -5.73
N ASN A 113 -27.51 -19.36 -5.23
CA ASN A 113 -28.13 -19.64 -3.94
C ASN A 113 -29.03 -20.87 -4.01
N ASP A 114 -29.72 -21.12 -5.13
CA ASP A 114 -30.51 -22.32 -5.35
C ASP A 114 -29.68 -23.60 -5.12
N ILE A 115 -28.40 -23.58 -5.53
CA ILE A 115 -27.41 -24.64 -5.28
C ILE A 115 -27.17 -24.85 -3.77
N THR A 116 -27.06 -23.75 -3.01
CA THR A 116 -26.91 -23.80 -1.53
C THR A 116 -28.14 -24.39 -0.85
N VAL A 117 -29.34 -24.13 -1.38
CA VAL A 117 -30.62 -24.60 -0.83
C VAL A 117 -30.81 -26.11 -1.06
N ILE A 118 -30.36 -26.64 -2.20
CA ILE A 118 -30.43 -28.07 -2.53
C ILE A 118 -29.58 -28.93 -1.57
N LEU A 119 -28.52 -28.37 -1.01
CA LEU A 119 -27.56 -29.09 -0.15
C LEU A 119 -27.95 -29.18 1.34
N GLU A 120 -29.09 -28.62 1.75
CA GLU A 120 -29.57 -28.58 3.16
C GLU A 120 -28.54 -28.00 4.17
N THR A 121 -27.50 -27.30 3.70
CA THR A 121 -26.30 -27.03 4.50
C THR A 121 -26.31 -25.75 5.33
N ILE A 122 -27.32 -24.87 5.27
CA ILE A 122 -27.62 -23.74 6.20
C ILE A 122 -28.89 -23.02 5.70
N SER A 123 -29.60 -22.31 6.59
CA SER A 123 -30.72 -21.40 6.27
C SER A 123 -30.46 -20.55 5.02
N THR A 124 -31.44 -20.52 4.10
CA THR A 124 -31.43 -19.71 2.87
C THR A 124 -30.88 -18.31 3.13
N LEU A 125 -29.70 -17.99 2.58
CA LEU A 125 -29.14 -16.64 2.68
C LEU A 125 -29.95 -15.76 1.73
N SER A 126 -30.61 -14.73 2.26
CA SER A 126 -31.28 -13.75 1.40
C SER A 126 -30.25 -12.88 0.68
N PHE A 127 -30.67 -12.28 -0.43
CA PHE A 127 -29.80 -11.39 -1.21
C PHE A 127 -29.31 -10.18 -0.38
N ASP A 128 -30.18 -9.62 0.47
CA ASP A 128 -29.82 -8.52 1.36
C ASP A 128 -28.82 -8.94 2.44
N GLU A 129 -28.98 -10.13 3.03
CA GLU A 129 -28.01 -10.69 3.96
C GLU A 129 -26.66 -10.96 3.28
N PHE A 130 -26.67 -11.42 2.03
CA PHE A 130 -25.45 -11.58 1.24
C PHE A 130 -24.73 -10.25 1.02
N ARG A 131 -25.45 -9.19 0.64
CA ARG A 131 -24.85 -7.85 0.44
C ARG A 131 -24.22 -7.32 1.72
N LEU A 132 -24.89 -7.49 2.87
CA LEU A 132 -24.34 -7.14 4.17
C LEU A 132 -23.07 -7.95 4.50
N LYS A 133 -23.07 -9.25 4.21
CA LYS A 133 -21.90 -10.12 4.41
C LYS A 133 -20.73 -9.74 3.49
N LEU A 134 -21.00 -9.43 2.21
CA LEU A 134 -19.98 -8.95 1.28
C LEU A 134 -19.38 -7.62 1.77
N TYR A 135 -20.20 -6.71 2.28
CA TYR A 135 -19.73 -5.47 2.89
C TYR A 135 -18.83 -5.73 4.11
N GLN A 136 -19.23 -6.67 4.99
CA GLN A 136 -18.39 -7.09 6.12
C GLN A 136 -17.04 -7.64 5.66
N TYR A 137 -17.00 -8.47 4.60
CA TYR A 137 -15.72 -8.94 4.04
C TYR A 137 -14.85 -7.78 3.56
N HIS A 138 -15.43 -6.81 2.86
CA HIS A 138 -14.71 -5.61 2.44
C HIS A 138 -14.15 -4.84 3.64
N SER A 139 -14.94 -4.66 4.71
CA SER A 139 -14.49 -3.97 5.92
C SER A 139 -13.39 -4.74 6.68
N THR A 140 -13.49 -6.07 6.76
CA THR A 140 -12.46 -6.91 7.41
C THR A 140 -11.14 -6.87 6.64
N ILE A 141 -11.18 -7.02 5.31
CA ILE A 141 -9.99 -6.90 4.45
C ILE A 141 -9.36 -5.51 4.60
N LEU A 142 -10.18 -4.45 4.60
CA LEU A 142 -9.71 -3.09 4.83
C LEU A 142 -9.00 -2.96 6.18
N ASN A 143 -9.55 -3.52 7.26
CA ASN A 143 -8.96 -3.46 8.58
C ASN A 143 -7.58 -4.14 8.61
N ASP A 144 -7.47 -5.35 8.07
CA ASP A 144 -6.21 -6.11 8.07
C ASP A 144 -5.14 -5.46 7.19
N VAL A 145 -5.52 -4.96 6.00
CA VAL A 145 -4.62 -4.18 5.15
C VAL A 145 -4.20 -2.88 5.85
N SER A 146 -5.12 -2.21 6.54
CA SER A 146 -4.80 -0.99 7.30
C SER A 146 -3.80 -1.27 8.41
N ARG A 147 -3.93 -2.39 9.12
CA ARG A 147 -2.95 -2.85 10.11
C ARG A 147 -1.59 -3.06 9.46
N ALA A 148 -1.53 -3.82 8.36
CA ALA A 148 -0.28 -4.10 7.65
C ALA A 148 0.42 -2.84 7.09
N LEU A 149 -0.35 -1.90 6.55
CA LEU A 149 0.17 -0.62 6.04
C LEU A 149 0.73 0.29 7.16
N ASN A 150 0.13 0.26 8.35
CA ASN A 150 0.57 1.08 9.49
C ASN A 150 1.83 0.55 10.19
N VAL A 151 2.18 -0.73 10.01
CA VAL A 151 3.43 -1.31 10.53
C VAL A 151 4.64 -0.66 9.85
N GLU A 152 5.70 -0.35 10.62
CA GLU A 152 6.93 0.28 10.11
C GLU A 152 7.90 -0.70 9.44
N ASP A 153 7.72 -2.00 9.67
CA ASP A 153 8.46 -3.06 9.01
C ASP A 153 8.42 -2.93 7.48
N TYR A 154 9.57 -3.13 6.84
CA TYR A 154 9.72 -2.98 5.40
C TYR A 154 8.90 -4.01 4.64
N MET A 155 9.01 -5.29 5.02
CA MET A 155 8.41 -6.39 4.27
C MET A 155 6.91 -6.37 4.41
N CYS A 156 6.38 -6.23 5.63
CA CYS A 156 4.94 -6.15 5.87
C CYS A 156 4.28 -5.02 5.06
N ARG A 157 4.87 -3.82 5.09
CA ARG A 157 4.37 -2.67 4.32
C ARG A 157 4.48 -2.89 2.80
N ARG A 158 5.61 -3.42 2.32
CA ARG A 158 5.80 -3.76 0.90
C ARG A 158 4.79 -4.80 0.42
N ASN A 159 4.55 -5.82 1.22
CA ASN A 159 3.61 -6.89 0.92
C ASN A 159 2.18 -6.36 0.88
N ALA A 160 1.78 -5.50 1.82
CA ALA A 160 0.47 -4.85 1.80
C ALA A 160 0.26 -3.98 0.56
N ILE A 161 1.27 -3.19 0.14
CA ILE A 161 1.23 -2.40 -1.09
C ILE A 161 1.12 -3.33 -2.32
N THR A 162 1.91 -4.40 -2.36
CA THR A 162 1.90 -5.40 -3.46
C THR A 162 0.55 -6.10 -3.55
N PHE A 163 0.00 -6.53 -2.41
CA PHE A 163 -1.33 -7.14 -2.32
C PHE A 163 -2.38 -6.17 -2.88
N MET A 164 -2.46 -4.94 -2.37
CA MET A 164 -3.44 -3.95 -2.83
C MET A 164 -3.30 -3.60 -4.31
N LYS A 165 -2.09 -3.59 -4.85
CA LYS A 165 -1.84 -3.39 -6.28
C LYS A 165 -2.50 -4.49 -7.13
N ASN A 166 -2.49 -5.75 -6.67
CA ASN A 166 -3.07 -6.87 -7.41
C ASN A 166 -4.60 -6.94 -7.30
N LEU A 167 -5.19 -6.27 -6.31
CA LEU A 167 -6.64 -6.10 -6.19
C LEU A 167 -7.19 -4.95 -7.05
N LEU A 168 -6.30 -4.16 -7.70
CA LEU A 168 -6.70 -3.05 -8.57
C LEU A 168 -7.57 -3.56 -9.72
N GLY A 169 -8.84 -3.16 -9.70
CA GLY A 169 -9.85 -3.55 -10.69
C GLY A 169 -11.11 -4.12 -10.05
N VAL A 170 -10.97 -4.80 -8.92
CA VAL A 170 -12.10 -5.47 -8.23
C VAL A 170 -12.32 -4.97 -6.80
N TYR A 171 -11.29 -4.40 -6.17
CA TYR A 171 -11.37 -3.91 -4.80
C TYR A 171 -10.41 -2.72 -4.55
N PRO A 172 -10.75 -1.80 -3.63
CA PRO A 172 -12.08 -1.59 -3.04
C PRO A 172 -13.06 -0.97 -4.06
N THR A 173 -14.35 -1.14 -3.79
CA THR A 173 -15.47 -0.60 -4.59
C THR A 173 -16.28 0.44 -3.85
N VAL A 174 -16.49 0.24 -2.54
CA VAL A 174 -17.22 1.16 -1.66
C VAL A 174 -16.42 2.43 -1.46
N GLU A 175 -17.03 3.58 -1.73
CA GLU A 175 -16.41 4.90 -1.68
C GLU A 175 -15.66 5.17 -0.36
N ASP A 176 -16.27 4.89 0.79
CA ASP A 176 -15.65 5.10 2.10
C ASP A 176 -14.38 4.26 2.29
N HIS A 177 -14.38 3.01 1.81
CA HIS A 177 -13.21 2.14 1.86
C HIS A 177 -12.10 2.64 0.93
N CYS A 178 -12.46 3.12 -0.27
CA CYS A 178 -11.54 3.73 -1.22
C CYS A 178 -10.86 4.97 -0.64
N GLU A 179 -11.66 5.91 -0.10
CA GLU A 179 -11.16 7.11 0.57
C GLU A 179 -10.21 6.75 1.72
N LYS A 180 -10.56 5.73 2.51
CA LYS A 180 -9.74 5.29 3.65
C LYS A 180 -8.38 4.73 3.22
N ILE A 181 -8.34 3.86 2.21
CA ILE A 181 -7.10 3.31 1.67
C ILE A 181 -6.22 4.41 1.10
N VAL A 182 -6.81 5.35 0.34
CA VAL A 182 -6.07 6.49 -0.23
C VAL A 182 -5.45 7.34 0.88
N GLU A 183 -6.21 7.65 1.94
CA GLU A 183 -5.71 8.40 3.10
C GLU A 183 -4.51 7.70 3.76
N LEU A 184 -4.56 6.39 3.93
CA LEU A 184 -3.48 5.59 4.53
C LEU A 184 -2.22 5.58 3.66
N ILE A 185 -2.37 5.36 2.36
CA ILE A 185 -1.23 5.32 1.43
C ILE A 185 -0.63 6.72 1.25
N GLU A 186 -1.43 7.78 1.26
CA GLU A 186 -0.94 9.17 1.26
C GLU A 186 -0.08 9.47 2.50
N LYS A 187 -0.51 9.02 3.68
CA LYS A 187 0.29 9.15 4.91
C LYS A 187 1.63 8.42 4.78
N ILE A 188 1.65 7.24 4.16
CA ILE A 188 2.88 6.49 3.91
C ILE A 188 3.76 7.27 2.92
N ALA A 189 3.23 7.70 1.77
CA ALA A 189 4.01 8.43 0.77
C ALA A 189 4.65 9.72 1.31
N LEU A 190 4.04 10.36 2.32
CA LEU A 190 4.58 11.55 2.97
C LEU A 190 5.63 11.26 4.05
N LYS A 191 5.43 10.20 4.85
CA LYS A 191 6.29 9.89 6.01
C LYS A 191 7.41 8.90 5.70
N GLU A 192 7.25 8.10 4.66
CA GLU A 192 8.18 7.05 4.31
C GLU A 192 9.50 7.63 3.77
N HIS A 193 10.61 7.12 4.30
CA HIS A 193 11.96 7.51 3.90
C HIS A 193 12.53 6.58 2.81
N ARG A 194 11.97 5.37 2.71
CA ARG A 194 12.38 4.35 1.74
C ARG A 194 11.80 4.69 0.37
N GLU A 195 12.67 5.08 -0.56
CA GLU A 195 12.28 5.63 -1.87
C GLU A 195 11.46 4.65 -2.72
N ASP A 196 11.73 3.35 -2.65
CA ASP A 196 10.99 2.32 -3.38
C ASP A 196 9.54 2.20 -2.91
N LEU A 197 9.31 2.23 -1.59
CA LEU A 197 7.97 2.20 -0.99
C LEU A 197 7.22 3.50 -1.26
N LYS A 198 7.92 4.65 -1.20
CA LYS A 198 7.34 5.95 -1.50
C LYS A 198 6.90 6.07 -2.94
N LEU A 199 7.72 5.59 -3.89
CA LEU A 199 7.37 5.55 -5.31
C LEU A 199 6.17 4.63 -5.56
N SER A 200 6.22 3.41 -5.01
CA SER A 200 5.13 2.43 -5.15
C SER A 200 3.81 2.94 -4.56
N SER A 201 3.86 3.57 -3.39
CA SER A 201 2.71 4.20 -2.74
C SER A 201 2.13 5.35 -3.58
N SER A 202 3.01 6.21 -4.12
CA SER A 202 2.61 7.34 -4.95
C SER A 202 1.91 6.90 -6.24
N ALA A 203 2.44 5.86 -6.90
CA ALA A 203 1.79 5.24 -8.06
C ALA A 203 0.42 4.64 -7.69
N LEU A 204 0.36 3.91 -6.58
CA LEU A 204 -0.87 3.26 -6.11
C LEU A 204 -1.99 4.26 -5.80
N ILE A 205 -1.68 5.42 -5.21
CA ILE A 205 -2.64 6.53 -5.03
C ILE A 205 -3.24 6.97 -6.36
N GLY A 206 -2.41 7.15 -7.39
CA GLY A 206 -2.85 7.51 -8.74
C GLY A 206 -3.82 6.49 -9.32
N HIS A 207 -3.51 5.20 -9.18
CA HIS A 207 -4.39 4.13 -9.63
C HIS A 207 -5.75 4.14 -8.93
N PHE A 208 -5.81 4.28 -7.59
CA PHE A 208 -7.08 4.35 -6.88
C PHE A 208 -7.91 5.57 -7.28
N LYS A 209 -7.29 6.76 -7.31
CA LYS A 209 -8.00 8.00 -7.68
C LYS A 209 -8.49 8.00 -9.13
N SER A 210 -7.77 7.34 -10.04
CA SER A 210 -8.20 7.23 -11.45
C SER A 210 -9.53 6.48 -11.61
N ARG A 211 -9.86 5.61 -10.65
CA ARG A 211 -11.08 4.80 -10.61
C ARG A 211 -12.21 5.41 -9.78
N SER A 212 -12.09 6.66 -9.35
CA SER A 212 -13.08 7.30 -8.48
C SER A 212 -14.49 7.38 -9.06
N LYS A 213 -14.62 7.29 -10.39
CA LYS A 213 -15.89 7.26 -11.11
C LYS A 213 -16.66 5.94 -10.92
N ASP A 214 -15.95 4.86 -10.61
CA ASP A 214 -16.52 3.53 -10.42
C ASP A 214 -16.82 3.26 -8.94
N TRP A 215 -16.57 4.22 -8.06
CA TRP A 215 -16.83 4.07 -6.63
C TRP A 215 -18.33 4.10 -6.36
N VAL A 216 -18.77 3.16 -5.54
CA VAL A 216 -20.18 2.96 -5.20
C VAL A 216 -20.42 3.51 -3.81
N HIS A 217 -21.50 4.27 -3.63
CA HIS A 217 -21.87 4.76 -2.31
C HIS A 217 -22.35 3.61 -1.42
N LEU A 218 -22.21 3.78 -0.10
CA LEU A 218 -22.60 2.75 0.86
C LEU A 218 -24.06 2.30 0.70
N TRP A 219 -24.98 3.24 0.47
CA TRP A 219 -26.42 2.96 0.32
C TRP A 219 -26.78 2.26 -1.00
N ASP A 220 -25.90 2.31 -2.00
CA ASP A 220 -26.04 1.53 -3.23
C ASP A 220 -25.44 0.13 -3.06
N PHE A 221 -24.49 -0.02 -2.12
CA PHE A 221 -23.81 -1.29 -1.86
C PHE A 221 -24.59 -2.22 -0.91
N ILE A 222 -25.19 -1.68 0.15
CA ILE A 222 -26.02 -2.42 1.12
C ILE A 222 -27.43 -1.83 1.25
N PRO A 223 -28.43 -2.65 1.63
CA PRO A 223 -29.74 -2.13 1.99
C PRO A 223 -29.64 -1.26 3.25
N LEU A 224 -30.07 -0.01 3.16
CA LEU A 224 -30.17 0.93 4.28
C LEU A 224 -31.56 1.55 4.32
N SER A 225 -32.07 1.79 5.52
CA SER A 225 -33.27 2.60 5.73
C SER A 225 -33.01 4.06 5.38
N ASP A 226 -34.06 4.82 5.04
CA ASP A 226 -33.90 6.22 4.66
C ASP A 226 -33.33 7.08 5.80
N SER A 227 -33.66 6.75 7.05
CA SER A 227 -33.05 7.39 8.23
C SER A 227 -31.54 7.15 8.31
N GLU A 228 -31.07 5.94 8.03
CA GLU A 228 -29.63 5.61 8.06
C GLU A 228 -28.89 6.28 6.90
N LYS A 229 -29.52 6.39 5.73
CA LYS A 229 -28.97 7.12 4.58
C LYS A 229 -28.77 8.60 4.89
N GLU A 230 -29.78 9.25 5.49
CA GLU A 230 -29.69 10.66 5.89
C GLU A 230 -28.59 10.89 6.92
N GLU A 231 -28.50 10.01 7.93
CA GLU A 231 -27.44 10.08 8.94
C GLU A 231 -26.05 9.94 8.30
N HIS A 232 -25.87 8.97 7.40
CA HIS A 232 -24.61 8.73 6.72
C HIS A 232 -24.23 9.89 5.79
N ALA A 233 -25.18 10.41 5.01
CA ALA A 233 -24.98 11.57 4.16
C ALA A 233 -24.61 12.82 4.98
N GLY A 234 -25.24 13.02 6.14
CA GLY A 234 -24.90 14.08 7.07
C GLY A 234 -23.47 13.97 7.61
N LYS A 235 -23.05 12.77 8.03
CA LYS A 235 -21.68 12.48 8.47
C LYS A 235 -20.67 12.76 7.36
N ARG A 236 -20.94 12.32 6.12
CA ARG A 236 -20.06 12.57 4.95
C ARG A 236 -19.94 14.06 4.64
N LYS A 237 -21.05 14.79 4.59
CA LYS A 237 -21.04 16.24 4.36
C LYS A 237 -20.21 16.98 5.41
N ALA A 238 -20.35 16.62 6.68
CA ALA A 238 -19.54 17.19 7.75
C ALA A 238 -18.04 16.91 7.61
N ILE A 239 -17.66 15.71 7.13
CA ILE A 239 -16.26 15.37 6.85
C ILE A 239 -15.74 16.19 5.65
N GLN A 240 -16.50 16.30 4.57
CA GLN A 240 -16.14 17.08 3.39
C GLN A 240 -15.97 18.57 3.71
N ASP A 241 -16.88 19.13 4.50
CA ASP A 241 -16.80 20.52 4.96
C ASP A 241 -15.53 20.77 5.78
N LYS A 242 -15.19 19.86 6.70
CA LYS A 242 -13.93 19.92 7.48
C LYS A 242 -12.68 19.84 6.60
N ILE A 243 -12.67 18.96 5.60
CA ILE A 243 -11.56 18.82 4.66
C ILE A 243 -11.43 20.10 3.81
N ALA A 244 -12.54 20.64 3.33
CA ALA A 244 -12.57 21.87 2.54
C ALA A 244 -12.08 23.08 3.37
N GLU A 245 -12.52 23.19 4.62
CA GLU A 245 -12.06 24.23 5.54
C GLU A 245 -10.56 24.11 5.85
N ALA A 246 -10.07 22.89 6.14
CA ALA A 246 -8.65 22.64 6.38
C ALA A 246 -7.79 22.98 5.15
N LYS A 247 -8.30 22.68 3.95
CA LYS A 247 -7.64 23.03 2.68
C LYS A 247 -7.58 24.56 2.48
N ARG A 248 -8.70 25.26 2.67
CA ARG A 248 -8.77 26.73 2.61
C ARG A 248 -7.81 27.39 3.60
N LYS A 249 -7.75 26.87 4.84
CA LYS A 249 -6.83 27.37 5.87
C LYS A 249 -5.36 27.18 5.48
N LYS A 250 -4.99 26.01 4.96
CA LYS A 250 -3.62 25.75 4.45
C LYS A 250 -3.26 26.65 3.28
N GLU A 251 -4.18 26.89 2.36
CA GLU A 251 -3.98 27.79 1.21
C GLU A 251 -3.77 29.24 1.66
N GLU A 252 -4.55 29.73 2.63
CA GLU A 252 -4.37 31.07 3.19
C GLU A 252 -3.05 31.20 3.96
N GLU A 253 -2.69 30.22 4.79
CA GLU A 253 -1.40 30.19 5.49
C GLU A 253 -0.20 30.21 4.51
N ALA A 254 -0.29 29.46 3.40
CA ALA A 254 0.72 29.47 2.36
C ALA A 254 0.84 30.83 1.67
N ARG A 255 -0.30 31.46 1.35
CA ARG A 255 -0.35 32.81 0.75
C ARG A 255 0.26 33.87 1.67
N GLN A 256 -0.05 33.81 2.97
CA GLN A 256 0.52 34.71 3.97
C GLN A 256 2.04 34.53 4.12
N LYS A 257 2.54 33.28 4.10
CA LYS A 257 3.98 33.01 4.12
C LYS A 257 4.69 33.55 2.87
N GLU A 258 4.07 33.38 1.69
CA GLU A 258 4.61 33.92 0.44
C GLU A 258 4.67 35.44 0.45
N LEU A 259 3.62 36.11 0.95
CA LEU A 259 3.56 37.57 1.05
C LEU A 259 4.65 38.10 2.00
N LYS A 260 4.83 37.46 3.16
CA LYS A 260 5.89 37.81 4.12
C LYS A 260 7.28 37.61 3.53
N ALA A 261 7.53 36.49 2.84
CA ALA A 261 8.80 36.22 2.19
C ALA A 261 9.12 37.26 1.10
N LYS A 262 8.11 37.70 0.34
CA LYS A 262 8.25 38.79 -0.65
C LYS A 262 8.61 40.13 0.02
N GLN A 263 7.91 40.50 1.10
CA GLN A 263 8.20 41.72 1.86
C GLN A 263 9.60 41.70 2.51
N GLU A 264 10.05 40.57 3.07
CA GLU A 264 11.39 40.42 3.63
C GLU A 264 12.48 40.52 2.54
N ALA A 265 12.24 39.92 1.37
CA ALA A 265 13.15 40.04 0.24
C ALA A 265 13.27 41.48 -0.28
N GLU A 266 12.16 42.22 -0.32
CA GLU A 266 12.12 43.62 -0.72
C GLU A 266 12.81 44.53 0.30
N ASN A 267 12.51 44.36 1.59
CA ASN A 267 13.20 45.06 2.69
C ASN A 267 14.71 44.81 2.69
N ASN A 268 15.16 43.58 2.41
CA ASN A 268 16.58 43.25 2.29
C ASN A 268 17.23 43.89 1.06
N LYS A 269 16.51 44.02 -0.07
CA LYS A 269 16.99 44.77 -1.24
C LYS A 269 17.13 46.25 -0.93
N GLN A 270 16.14 46.86 -0.27
CA GLN A 270 16.19 48.27 0.13
C GLN A 270 17.29 48.56 1.14
N LYS A 271 17.52 47.69 2.13
CA LYS A 271 18.67 47.81 3.05
C LYS A 271 20.01 47.76 2.32
N LYS A 272 20.17 46.86 1.32
CA LYS A 272 21.37 46.81 0.48
C LYS A 272 21.55 48.08 -0.35
N LEU A 273 20.49 48.59 -0.98
CA LEU A 273 20.53 49.85 -1.75
C LEU A 273 20.86 51.07 -0.86
N ALA A 274 20.26 51.17 0.33
CA ALA A 274 20.55 52.25 1.28
C ALA A 274 21.99 52.22 1.82
N SER A 275 22.55 51.02 2.03
CA SER A 275 23.96 50.87 2.43
C SER A 275 24.96 51.31 1.35
N VAL A 276 24.55 51.32 0.08
CA VAL A 276 25.37 51.78 -1.05
C VAL A 276 25.28 53.30 -1.21
N ILE A 277 24.15 53.92 -0.88
CA ILE A 277 23.94 55.39 -0.99
C ILE A 277 24.60 56.16 0.17
N SER A 278 24.74 55.53 1.36
CA SER A 278 25.33 56.19 2.55
C SER A 278 26.83 56.53 2.46
N TYR A 279 27.52 56.16 1.38
CA TYR A 279 28.98 56.38 1.25
C TYR A 279 29.38 57.67 0.52
N ASP A 280 28.43 58.45 -0.01
CA ASP A 280 28.74 59.56 -0.95
C ASP A 280 28.56 60.99 -0.37
N GLU A 281 28.15 61.14 0.90
CA GLU A 281 27.82 62.46 1.49
C GLU A 281 28.80 62.96 2.57
N SER A 282 29.96 62.30 2.75
CA SER A 282 30.95 62.74 3.75
C SER A 282 32.41 62.55 3.33
N ALA A 283 32.81 63.13 2.19
CA ALA A 283 34.23 63.23 1.83
C ALA A 283 34.57 64.53 1.09
N SER A 284 34.64 65.64 1.83
CA SER A 284 35.46 66.78 1.44
C SER A 284 35.97 67.54 2.67
N THR A 285 37.20 67.23 3.11
CA THR A 285 38.34 68.18 3.13
C THR A 285 39.53 67.62 3.93
N ASN A 286 40.72 67.85 3.35
CA ASN A 286 42.06 67.92 3.96
C ASN A 286 42.92 66.65 4.19
N LYS A 287 43.70 66.36 3.13
CA LYS A 287 45.17 66.25 3.02
C LYS A 287 46.04 65.71 4.18
N ARG A 288 46.73 64.61 3.80
CA ARG A 288 48.16 64.21 4.00
C ARG A 288 48.63 63.76 5.38
N ILE A 289 49.19 62.54 5.43
CA ILE A 289 50.64 62.26 5.51
C ILE A 289 50.90 60.80 5.09
N ASP A 290 51.94 60.61 4.28
CA ASP A 290 52.55 59.32 3.89
C ASP A 290 53.25 58.63 5.08
N SER A 291 53.07 57.31 5.24
CA SER A 291 54.18 56.41 5.57
C SER A 291 53.87 54.94 5.23
N ARG A 292 54.75 54.41 4.38
CA ARG A 292 55.08 53.02 4.03
C ARG A 292 54.57 51.90 4.96
N GLY A 293 53.97 50.87 4.36
CA GLY A 293 53.85 49.52 4.93
C GLY A 293 53.12 48.54 4.00
N SER A 294 53.87 47.55 3.50
CA SER A 294 53.46 46.34 2.75
C SER A 294 52.17 45.69 3.28
N ASP A 295 51.15 45.31 2.51
CA ASP A 295 51.00 44.44 1.32
C ASP A 295 50.11 43.23 1.69
N ALA A 296 48.97 43.19 0.99
CA ALA A 296 47.91 42.20 0.80
C ALA A 296 47.57 41.13 1.87
N SER A 297 46.37 41.23 2.46
CA SER A 297 45.63 40.08 3.01
C SER A 297 44.31 39.83 2.26
N LYS A 298 44.35 38.74 1.49
CA LYS A 298 43.30 37.76 1.17
C LYS A 298 41.94 38.25 0.64
N GLY A 299 41.87 38.22 -0.69
CA GLY A 299 40.64 38.11 -1.46
C GLY A 299 39.98 36.74 -1.34
N ARG A 300 38.66 36.79 -1.43
CA ARG A 300 37.63 35.76 -1.29
C ARG A 300 37.60 34.78 -2.49
N TYR A 301 38.57 33.86 -2.59
CA TYR A 301 38.53 32.76 -3.59
C TYR A 301 39.23 31.45 -3.14
N ASP A 302 39.14 31.09 -1.86
CA ASP A 302 39.87 29.91 -1.30
C ASP A 302 38.99 28.67 -1.00
N TYR A 303 37.74 28.60 -1.47
CA TYR A 303 36.84 27.50 -1.07
C TYR A 303 36.97 26.20 -1.90
N TYR A 304 37.58 26.22 -3.11
CA TYR A 304 37.59 25.05 -4.00
C TYR A 304 38.89 24.23 -4.06
N SER A 305 39.97 24.61 -3.34
CA SER A 305 41.27 23.92 -3.46
C SER A 305 41.51 22.77 -2.46
N LYS A 306 40.52 22.35 -1.67
CA LYS A 306 40.70 21.33 -0.60
C LYS A 306 40.30 19.90 -0.95
N TYR A 307 39.91 19.61 -2.21
CA TYR A 307 39.55 18.25 -2.62
C TYR A 307 40.63 17.51 -3.43
N ASP A 308 41.66 18.19 -3.95
CA ASP A 308 42.65 17.56 -4.85
C ASP A 308 44.00 17.20 -4.20
N GLN A 309 44.25 17.56 -2.94
CA GLN A 309 45.52 17.24 -2.25
C GLN A 309 45.50 15.96 -1.42
N ALA A 310 44.41 15.20 -1.41
CA ALA A 310 44.31 13.92 -0.68
C ALA A 310 44.61 12.67 -1.55
N LYS A 311 45.04 12.85 -2.81
CA LYS A 311 45.31 11.73 -3.74
C LYS A 311 46.76 11.63 -4.26
N ALA A 312 47.68 12.45 -3.77
CA ALA A 312 49.05 12.50 -4.28
C ALA A 312 50.09 12.37 -3.15
N SER A 313 49.99 11.31 -2.35
CA SER A 313 51.07 10.90 -1.45
C SER A 313 50.91 9.42 -1.08
N ASN A 314 51.16 8.54 -2.06
CA ASN A 314 51.78 7.24 -1.85
C ASN A 314 51.96 6.58 -3.23
N ASP A 315 52.93 7.07 -3.98
CA ASP A 315 53.67 6.30 -4.97
C ASP A 315 55.03 6.99 -5.09
N ASP A 316 56.07 6.36 -4.54
CA ASP A 316 57.20 5.88 -5.35
C ASP A 316 58.34 5.33 -4.45
N LYS A 317 58.51 4.00 -4.45
CA LYS A 317 59.80 3.31 -4.24
C LYS A 317 59.77 1.97 -4.98
N THR A 318 60.11 2.06 -6.26
CA THR A 318 60.95 1.16 -7.09
C THR A 318 61.39 -0.22 -6.57
N GLU A 319 61.30 -1.17 -7.52
CA GLU A 319 62.22 -2.28 -7.86
C GLU A 319 62.02 -3.70 -7.27
N GLY A 320 61.83 -4.67 -8.19
CA GLY A 320 62.65 -5.89 -8.20
C GLY A 320 61.97 -7.26 -8.07
N SER A 321 61.83 -7.95 -9.20
CA SER A 321 62.13 -9.39 -9.43
C SER A 321 61.19 -10.51 -8.92
N ASN A 322 60.68 -11.25 -9.91
CA ASN A 322 60.54 -12.71 -10.07
C ASN A 322 59.71 -13.63 -9.13
N ASP A 323 59.05 -14.54 -9.85
CA ASP A 323 58.78 -15.96 -9.57
C ASP A 323 57.52 -16.39 -8.79
N ASP A 324 56.60 -16.93 -9.59
CA ASP A 324 56.12 -18.32 -9.54
C ASP A 324 55.04 -18.73 -8.51
N LYS A 325 54.10 -19.51 -9.07
CA LYS A 325 53.31 -20.58 -8.45
C LYS A 325 52.06 -20.31 -7.59
N THR A 326 51.00 -20.94 -8.11
CA THR A 326 49.99 -21.81 -7.48
C THR A 326 48.65 -21.24 -7.01
N ILE A 327 47.65 -21.69 -7.76
CA ILE A 327 46.22 -21.79 -7.47
C ILE A 327 45.98 -22.94 -6.46
N SER A 328 45.25 -22.66 -5.37
CA SER A 328 44.45 -23.66 -4.64
C SER A 328 43.24 -22.95 -4.02
N LYS A 329 42.06 -23.07 -4.62
CA LYS A 329 40.97 -24.01 -4.30
C LYS A 329 40.36 -23.86 -2.90
N SER A 330 39.10 -23.43 -2.96
CA SER A 330 38.01 -23.51 -1.98
C SER A 330 37.62 -24.94 -1.58
N SER A 331 37.29 -25.12 -0.30
CA SER A 331 36.34 -26.11 0.26
C SER A 331 35.66 -25.40 1.45
N LYS A 332 34.32 -25.22 1.58
CA LYS A 332 33.19 -26.15 1.69
C LYS A 332 33.36 -27.21 2.79
N ASP A 333 32.66 -27.00 3.91
CA ASP A 333 32.16 -28.00 4.88
C ASP A 333 30.81 -27.42 5.40
N SER A 334 29.63 -27.97 5.08
CA SER A 334 28.95 -29.19 5.56
C SER A 334 28.59 -29.17 7.05
N TYR A 335 27.31 -28.96 7.33
CA TYR A 335 26.65 -29.25 8.61
C TYR A 335 25.97 -30.62 8.53
N SER A 336 26.18 -31.44 9.56
CA SER A 336 25.35 -32.58 9.94
C SER A 336 25.28 -32.58 11.47
N GLU A 337 24.09 -32.33 12.01
CA GLU A 337 23.43 -33.11 13.05
C GLU A 337 21.97 -32.66 13.16
#